data_AF-A0A090LT08-F1
#
_entry.id   AF-A0A090LT08-F1
#
_cell.length_a   1.000
_cell.length_b   1.000
_cell.length_c   1.000
_cell.angle_alpha   90.00
_cell.angle_beta   90.00
_cell.angle_gamma   90.00
#
_symmetry.space_group_name_H-M   'P 1'
#
loop_
_entity.id
_entity.type
_entity.pdbx_description
1 polymer ?
#
loop_
_entity_poly.entity_id
_entity_poly.type
_entity_poly.pdbx_seq_one_letter_code
_entity_poly.pdbx_strand_id
1 'polypeptide(L)'
;MKFLNSVGGDSRSNAYAFLLNKQINDVIDIFGKNRIIKNDYENLNSCDIPLDNTTFIQEYFKKMGYMTLIGEDFMQGGIFNWPYCIGFEKPPVHHSLSALQVILERSDLKGLTKKIFRERCYSKGFFIQEYMDDFLQKYKNKLKFSILWHSYILHDELNSIFAGDDLLYDYFQRNEAYFNNSFNILMGDHGFKMSYFVGTNIGSFEYMNPYFILTIPNELKSNKKLLKNLNENSNKHISHFDIYATLIDLLTIASKDNFKNLDKQENFPIINNKIKGLSLLRPLPEYNRTCYEMRIPPQYCLCKVNIKKPTTSFNKERSKLAKGFIKALNNKLIVGNLTDKCSPMKLDETEEFKVEIIETNEFDFIYKINAITLPGQARYLALMNKNFEVINDEIIRTNIYKDQAEVCEKKSLYRMYCYCKILVKNEKK
;
A
#
# COMPACT_ATOMS: atom_id res chain seq x y z
N MET A 1 -3.99 5.93 15.37
CA MET A 1 -2.52 6.12 15.42
C MET A 1 -2.20 7.24 14.45
N LYS A 2 -1.33 8.19 14.80
CA LYS A 2 -1.15 9.43 14.00
C LYS A 2 -0.18 9.29 12.82
N PHE A 3 0.76 8.36 12.90
CA PHE A 3 1.88 8.24 11.96
C PHE A 3 2.03 6.80 11.45
N LEU A 4 1.09 6.33 10.64
CA LEU A 4 1.20 5.05 9.94
C LEU A 4 1.87 5.28 8.59
N ASN A 5 3.08 4.76 8.40
CA ASN A 5 3.80 4.92 7.15
C ASN A 5 3.44 3.83 6.12
N SER A 6 3.10 4.23 4.90
CA SER A 6 3.07 3.32 3.75
C SER A 6 4.46 2.75 3.48
N VAL A 7 4.58 1.46 3.18
CA VAL A 7 5.87 0.81 2.85
C VAL A 7 6.10 0.69 1.34
N GLY A 8 5.13 1.12 0.53
CA GLY A 8 5.18 1.14 -0.93
C GLY A 8 4.11 2.06 -1.53
N GLY A 9 4.16 2.27 -2.85
CA GLY A 9 3.27 3.21 -3.54
C GLY A 9 1.98 2.60 -4.10
N ASP A 10 1.79 1.30 -3.95
CA ASP A 10 0.61 0.58 -4.38
C ASP A 10 0.01 -0.27 -3.26
N SER A 11 -1.23 -0.71 -3.48
CA SER A 11 -1.97 -1.48 -2.49
C SER A 11 -1.34 -2.82 -2.20
N ARG A 12 -0.76 -3.46 -3.22
CA ARG A 12 -0.14 -4.77 -3.08
C ARG A 12 1.07 -4.72 -2.15
N SER A 13 1.96 -3.72 -2.30
CA SER A 13 3.15 -3.56 -1.46
C SER A 13 2.80 -3.34 0.00
N ASN A 14 1.79 -2.51 0.28
CA ASN A 14 1.34 -2.26 1.64
C ASN A 14 0.65 -3.49 2.23
N ALA A 15 -0.24 -4.14 1.49
CA ALA A 15 -0.89 -5.38 1.91
C ALA A 15 0.06 -6.53 2.16
N TYR A 16 1.11 -6.67 1.35
CA TYR A 16 2.15 -7.66 1.60
C TYR A 16 2.81 -7.44 2.97
N ALA A 17 2.99 -6.19 3.40
CA ALA A 17 3.51 -5.92 4.74
C ALA A 17 2.51 -6.28 5.86
N PHE A 18 1.27 -5.79 5.82
CA PHE A 18 0.33 -6.00 6.95
C PHE A 18 -0.46 -7.31 6.90
N LEU A 19 -0.50 -8.01 5.76
CA LEU A 19 -1.20 -9.30 5.60
C LEU A 19 -0.26 -10.48 5.38
N LEU A 20 0.97 -10.27 4.90
CA LEU A 20 1.93 -11.35 4.64
C LEU A 20 3.25 -11.19 5.43
N ASN A 21 3.53 -10.06 6.09
CA ASN A 21 4.86 -9.78 6.64
C ASN A 21 5.98 -9.88 5.56
N LYS A 22 5.68 -9.46 4.32
CA LYS A 22 6.58 -9.48 3.16
C LYS A 22 6.85 -8.06 2.65
N GLN A 23 8.08 -7.84 2.22
CA GLN A 23 8.64 -6.61 1.68
C GLN A 23 8.91 -6.81 0.19
N ILE A 24 8.32 -5.97 -0.67
CA ILE A 24 8.51 -6.05 -2.13
C ILE A 24 9.77 -5.30 -2.59
N ASN A 25 10.10 -4.19 -1.92
CA ASN A 25 11.22 -3.33 -2.32
C ASN A 25 12.39 -3.41 -1.34
N ASP A 26 13.62 -3.37 -1.85
CA ASP A 26 14.82 -3.23 -1.01
C ASP A 26 14.73 -1.96 -0.14
N VAL A 27 15.25 -2.03 1.08
CA VAL A 27 15.31 -0.88 1.99
C VAL A 27 16.74 -0.43 2.15
N ILE A 28 17.01 0.79 1.68
CA ILE A 28 18.31 1.44 1.76
C ILE A 28 18.28 2.46 2.89
N ASP A 29 19.30 2.41 3.74
CA ASP A 29 19.61 3.49 4.66
C ASP A 29 20.30 4.62 3.89
N ILE A 30 19.56 5.70 3.64
CA ILE A 30 20.10 6.87 2.93
C ILE A 30 21.24 7.55 3.69
N PHE A 31 21.37 7.30 5.00
CA PHE A 31 22.46 7.77 5.83
C PHE A 31 23.71 6.90 5.73
N GLY A 32 23.67 5.79 4.98
CA GLY A 32 24.82 4.91 4.76
C GLY A 32 25.37 4.24 6.02
N LYS A 33 24.60 4.22 7.11
CA LYS A 33 25.03 3.64 8.40
C LYS A 33 24.78 2.14 8.45
N ASN A 34 23.80 1.67 7.68
CA ASN A 34 23.37 0.28 7.68
C ASN A 34 23.45 -0.36 6.29
N ARG A 35 23.54 -1.70 6.26
CA ARG A 35 23.51 -2.49 5.03
C ARG A 35 22.13 -2.46 4.40
N ILE A 36 22.03 -2.75 3.11
CA ILE A 36 20.73 -2.86 2.41
C ILE A 36 19.96 -4.04 3.00
N ILE A 37 18.70 -3.81 3.38
CA ILE A 37 17.75 -4.90 3.68
C ILE A 37 17.15 -5.36 2.35
N LYS A 38 17.47 -6.59 1.95
CA LYS A 38 16.92 -7.19 0.75
C LYS A 38 15.44 -7.49 0.89
N ASN A 39 14.70 -7.27 -0.19
CA ASN A 39 13.30 -7.66 -0.33
C ASN A 39 13.14 -9.18 -0.22
N ASP A 40 11.92 -9.66 0.08
CA ASP A 40 11.66 -11.09 0.31
C ASP A 40 11.60 -11.94 -0.98
N TYR A 41 11.72 -11.31 -2.14
CA TYR A 41 11.62 -11.95 -3.45
C TYR A 41 12.94 -11.94 -4.22
N GLU A 42 13.99 -11.33 -3.66
CA GLU A 42 15.31 -11.17 -4.27
C GLU A 42 15.22 -10.56 -5.68
N ASN A 43 15.47 -11.37 -6.71
CA ASN A 43 15.42 -10.99 -8.12
C ASN A 43 14.13 -11.46 -8.82
N LEU A 44 13.24 -12.15 -8.09
CA LEU A 44 11.98 -12.64 -8.62
C LEU A 44 10.91 -11.55 -8.54
N ASN A 45 10.00 -11.56 -9.51
CA ASN A 45 8.83 -10.70 -9.49
C ASN A 45 7.79 -11.28 -8.53
N SER A 46 7.45 -10.53 -7.48
CA SER A 46 6.44 -10.90 -6.48
C SER A 46 5.04 -11.20 -7.06
N CYS A 47 4.76 -10.73 -8.28
CA CYS A 47 3.51 -10.96 -9.02
C CYS A 47 3.41 -12.37 -9.59
N ASP A 48 4.55 -13.01 -9.86
CA ASP A 48 4.67 -14.32 -10.50
C ASP A 48 4.86 -15.46 -9.49
N ILE A 49 4.72 -15.15 -8.19
CA ILE A 49 4.90 -16.11 -7.09
C ILE A 49 3.54 -16.35 -6.42
N PRO A 50 3.04 -17.60 -6.39
CA PRO A 50 1.84 -17.96 -5.64
C PRO A 50 1.97 -17.61 -4.15
N LEU A 51 0.88 -17.14 -3.56
CA LEU A 51 0.80 -16.76 -2.14
C LEU A 51 0.35 -17.92 -1.23
N ASP A 52 -0.01 -19.06 -1.80
CA ASP A 52 -0.37 -20.28 -1.07
C ASP A 52 0.76 -20.77 -0.17
N ASN A 53 0.41 -21.28 1.02
CA ASN A 53 1.36 -21.79 2.02
C ASN A 53 2.41 -20.76 2.47
N THR A 54 2.17 -19.47 2.24
CA THR A 54 3.04 -18.41 2.73
C THR A 54 2.62 -17.99 4.14
N THR A 55 2.67 -16.70 4.42
CA THR A 55 2.58 -16.09 5.74
C THR A 55 1.31 -15.24 5.83
N PHE A 56 0.27 -15.63 5.09
CA PHE A 56 -0.98 -14.90 5.05
C PHE A 56 -1.71 -14.97 6.39
N ILE A 57 -1.96 -13.80 6.98
CA ILE A 57 -2.44 -13.69 8.35
C ILE A 57 -3.75 -14.45 8.57
N GLN A 58 -4.68 -14.41 7.62
CA GLN A 58 -5.95 -15.13 7.73
C GLN A 58 -5.81 -16.65 7.69
N GLU A 59 -4.76 -17.20 7.07
CA GLU A 59 -4.51 -18.64 7.15
C GLU A 59 -4.17 -19.06 8.58
N TYR A 60 -3.41 -18.25 9.32
CA TYR A 60 -3.11 -18.53 10.72
C TYR A 60 -4.39 -18.48 11.57
N PHE A 61 -5.22 -17.45 11.40
CA PHE A 61 -6.51 -17.36 12.08
C PHE A 61 -7.44 -18.54 11.73
N LYS A 62 -7.51 -18.92 10.45
CA LYS A 62 -8.27 -20.09 9.97
C LYS A 62 -7.78 -21.38 10.63
N LYS A 63 -6.47 -21.61 10.71
CA LYS A 63 -5.86 -22.77 11.39
C LYS A 63 -6.17 -22.79 12.89
N MET A 64 -6.39 -21.63 13.50
CA MET A 64 -6.79 -21.48 14.91
C MET A 64 -8.32 -21.51 15.13
N GLY A 65 -9.10 -21.91 14.11
CA GLY A 65 -10.54 -22.14 14.23
C GLY A 65 -11.42 -20.91 13.96
N TYR A 66 -10.86 -19.80 13.48
CA TYR A 66 -11.64 -18.65 13.08
C TYR A 66 -12.32 -18.89 11.73
N MET A 67 -13.58 -18.46 11.61
CA MET A 67 -14.21 -18.26 10.31
C MET A 67 -13.59 -17.04 9.64
N THR A 68 -13.28 -17.12 8.35
CA THR A 68 -12.53 -16.08 7.65
C THR A 68 -13.26 -15.56 6.42
N LEU A 69 -13.25 -14.24 6.24
CA LEU A 69 -13.87 -13.54 5.13
C LEU A 69 -12.91 -12.51 4.50
N ILE A 70 -12.88 -12.46 3.16
CA ILE A 70 -12.33 -11.33 2.39
C ILE A 70 -13.43 -10.82 1.45
N GLY A 71 -13.89 -9.61 1.67
CA GLY A 71 -14.79 -8.91 0.75
C GLY A 71 -14.06 -7.76 0.07
N GLU A 72 -14.00 -7.74 -1.25
CA GLU A 72 -13.38 -6.66 -2.03
C GLU A 72 -14.42 -6.09 -3.00
N ASP A 73 -14.47 -4.77 -3.13
CA ASP A 73 -15.44 -4.11 -4.00
C ASP A 73 -14.94 -3.91 -5.43
N PHE A 74 -13.63 -4.01 -5.68
CA PHE A 74 -13.07 -3.85 -7.01
C PHE A 74 -13.35 -5.10 -7.87
N MET A 75 -14.07 -4.92 -8.98
CA MET A 75 -14.59 -6.07 -9.74
C MET A 75 -13.57 -6.67 -10.71
N GLN A 76 -12.63 -5.86 -11.17
CA GLN A 76 -11.65 -6.26 -12.19
C GLN A 76 -10.49 -7.09 -11.60
N GLY A 77 -10.41 -7.19 -10.27
CA GLY A 77 -9.39 -7.94 -9.55
C GLY A 77 -9.46 -7.62 -8.06
N GLY A 78 -8.70 -8.37 -7.28
CA GLY A 78 -8.44 -8.10 -5.86
C GLY A 78 -7.02 -7.60 -5.64
N ILE A 79 -6.72 -7.31 -4.39
CA ILE A 79 -5.46 -6.74 -3.97
C ILE A 79 -4.22 -7.59 -4.30
N PHE A 80 -4.38 -8.91 -4.32
CA PHE A 80 -3.29 -9.85 -4.52
C PHE A 80 -3.08 -10.25 -5.99
N ASN A 81 -4.10 -10.11 -6.83
CA ASN A 81 -4.05 -10.54 -8.24
C ASN A 81 -4.17 -9.38 -9.23
N TRP A 82 -4.61 -8.18 -8.82
CA TRP A 82 -4.57 -7.01 -9.71
C TRP A 82 -3.11 -6.59 -10.01
N PRO A 83 -2.79 -6.26 -11.27
CA PRO A 83 -3.64 -6.38 -12.45
C PRO A 83 -3.71 -7.79 -13.03
N TYR A 84 -2.60 -8.55 -13.02
CA TYR A 84 -2.50 -9.90 -13.56
C TYR A 84 -1.44 -10.72 -12.81
N CYS A 85 -1.47 -10.66 -11.48
CA CYS A 85 -0.61 -11.48 -10.63
C CYS A 85 -1.30 -12.79 -10.26
N ILE A 86 -0.50 -13.81 -9.93
CA ILE A 86 -1.02 -15.13 -9.56
C ILE A 86 -1.93 -15.04 -8.33
N GLY A 87 -1.52 -14.28 -7.31
CA GLY A 87 -2.26 -14.20 -6.05
C GLY A 87 -2.30 -15.55 -5.35
N PHE A 88 -3.51 -16.04 -5.02
CA PHE A 88 -3.72 -17.36 -4.43
C PHE A 88 -4.31 -18.33 -5.47
N GLU A 89 -3.71 -19.51 -5.61
CA GLU A 89 -4.21 -20.60 -6.45
C GLU A 89 -5.38 -21.34 -5.80
N LYS A 90 -5.37 -21.46 -4.47
CA LYS A 90 -6.47 -22.04 -3.68
C LYS A 90 -7.16 -20.96 -2.85
N PRO A 91 -8.47 -21.06 -2.61
CA PRO A 91 -9.17 -20.12 -1.74
C PRO A 91 -8.52 -20.05 -0.34
N PRO A 92 -7.90 -18.92 0.05
CA PRO A 92 -7.17 -18.84 1.32
C PRO A 92 -8.11 -18.72 2.52
N VAL A 93 -9.37 -18.37 2.27
CA VAL A 93 -10.41 -18.11 3.29
C VAL A 93 -11.64 -18.97 3.08
N HIS A 94 -12.55 -18.93 4.05
CA HIS A 94 -13.82 -19.64 3.95
C HIS A 94 -14.81 -18.90 3.04
N HIS A 95 -14.76 -17.56 3.04
CA HIS A 95 -15.72 -16.69 2.36
C HIS A 95 -14.96 -15.63 1.56
N SER A 96 -15.15 -15.61 0.24
CA SER A 96 -14.63 -14.56 -0.62
C SER A 96 -15.63 -14.15 -1.70
N LEU A 97 -15.49 -12.93 -2.19
CA LEU A 97 -16.27 -12.42 -3.33
C LEU A 97 -15.69 -12.81 -4.70
N SER A 98 -14.67 -13.67 -4.74
CA SER A 98 -13.98 -14.03 -5.98
C SER A 98 -14.92 -14.64 -7.02
N ALA A 99 -15.89 -15.47 -6.60
CA ALA A 99 -16.88 -16.03 -7.51
C ALA A 99 -17.78 -14.95 -8.12
N LEU A 100 -18.18 -13.95 -7.33
CA LEU A 100 -18.96 -12.81 -7.81
C LEU A 100 -18.13 -11.99 -8.80
N GLN A 101 -16.87 -11.66 -8.49
CA GLN A 101 -15.98 -10.93 -9.39
C GLN A 101 -15.83 -11.64 -10.75
N VAL A 102 -15.64 -12.97 -10.75
CA VAL A 102 -15.58 -13.77 -11.99
C VAL A 102 -16.89 -13.69 -12.78
N ILE A 103 -18.05 -13.79 -12.12
CA ILE A 103 -19.37 -13.68 -12.76
C ILE A 103 -19.58 -12.27 -13.34
N LEU A 104 -19.07 -11.22 -12.68
CA LEU A 104 -19.22 -9.84 -13.13
C LEU A 104 -18.40 -9.53 -14.39
N GLU A 105 -17.27 -10.19 -14.57
CA GLU A 105 -16.41 -10.04 -15.76
C GLU A 105 -16.83 -10.95 -16.93
N ARG A 106 -17.75 -11.91 -16.71
CA ARG A 106 -18.30 -12.75 -17.78
C ARG A 106 -19.15 -11.95 -18.76
N SER A 107 -18.77 -11.95 -20.03
CA SER A 107 -19.42 -11.18 -21.09
C SER A 107 -20.91 -11.52 -21.28
N ASP A 108 -21.29 -12.79 -21.11
CA ASP A 108 -22.66 -13.28 -21.26
C ASP A 108 -23.58 -12.88 -20.10
N LEU A 109 -23.02 -12.63 -18.91
CA LEU A 109 -23.78 -12.25 -17.71
C LEU A 109 -23.68 -10.76 -17.37
N LYS A 110 -22.74 -10.02 -17.96
CA LYS A 110 -22.46 -8.61 -17.68
C LYS A 110 -23.69 -7.70 -17.75
N GLY A 111 -24.61 -7.96 -18.69
CA GLY A 111 -25.86 -7.20 -18.80
C GLY A 111 -26.81 -7.43 -17.62
N LEU A 112 -26.99 -8.70 -17.22
CA LEU A 112 -27.82 -9.09 -16.08
C LEU A 112 -27.25 -8.55 -14.78
N THR A 113 -25.95 -8.71 -14.56
CA THR A 113 -25.32 -8.28 -13.32
C THR A 113 -25.34 -6.76 -13.16
N LYS A 114 -25.05 -6.01 -14.23
CA LYS A 114 -25.18 -4.54 -14.23
C LYS A 114 -26.61 -4.11 -13.93
N LYS A 115 -27.62 -4.83 -14.46
CA LYS A 115 -29.03 -4.57 -14.15
C LYS A 115 -29.32 -4.80 -12.66
N ILE A 116 -28.90 -5.93 -12.09
CA ILE A 116 -29.10 -6.26 -10.67
C ILE A 116 -28.45 -5.22 -9.75
N PHE A 117 -27.19 -4.85 -10.02
CA PHE A 117 -26.47 -3.85 -9.23
C PHE A 117 -27.18 -2.50 -9.25
N ARG A 118 -27.70 -2.10 -10.42
CA ARG A 118 -28.49 -0.87 -10.56
C ARG A 118 -29.82 -0.97 -9.79
N GLU A 119 -30.54 -2.08 -9.91
CA GLU A 119 -31.83 -2.29 -9.24
C GLU A 119 -31.70 -2.36 -7.72
N ARG A 120 -30.57 -2.85 -7.21
CA ARG A 120 -30.24 -2.85 -5.78
C ARG A 120 -29.56 -1.58 -5.29
N CYS A 121 -29.36 -0.59 -6.17
CA CYS A 121 -28.65 0.65 -5.85
C CYS A 121 -27.25 0.42 -5.25
N TYR A 122 -26.58 -0.67 -5.64
CA TYR A 122 -25.20 -0.96 -5.23
C TYR A 122 -24.26 0.08 -5.85
N SER A 123 -23.94 1.09 -5.06
CA SER A 123 -23.04 2.17 -5.43
C SER A 123 -21.82 2.17 -4.51
N LYS A 124 -20.68 2.65 -5.02
CA LYS A 124 -19.44 2.88 -4.27
C LYS A 124 -18.89 1.68 -3.47
N GLY A 125 -19.32 0.46 -3.80
CA GLY A 125 -18.79 -0.78 -3.22
C GLY A 125 -19.40 -1.21 -1.89
N PHE A 126 -20.44 -0.55 -1.39
CA PHE A 126 -21.02 -0.84 -0.06
C PHE A 126 -21.70 -2.21 0.08
N PHE A 127 -21.97 -2.91 -1.01
CA PHE A 127 -22.51 -4.28 -0.99
C PHE A 127 -21.59 -5.27 -0.23
N ILE A 128 -20.29 -4.97 -0.09
CA ILE A 128 -19.39 -5.84 0.70
C ILE A 128 -19.70 -5.79 2.20
N GLN A 129 -20.36 -4.74 2.68
CA GLN A 129 -20.84 -4.63 4.06
C GLN A 129 -22.10 -5.48 4.28
N GLU A 130 -23.02 -5.53 3.31
CA GLU A 130 -24.15 -6.48 3.35
C GLU A 130 -23.64 -7.93 3.42
N TYR A 131 -22.60 -8.25 2.64
CA TYR A 131 -21.97 -9.57 2.72
C TYR A 131 -21.36 -9.86 4.10
N MET A 132 -20.78 -8.84 4.74
CA MET A 132 -20.27 -8.96 6.09
C MET A 132 -21.37 -9.11 7.13
N ASP A 133 -22.50 -8.42 6.97
CA ASP A 133 -23.69 -8.54 7.84
C ASP A 133 -24.18 -10.00 7.86
N ASP A 134 -24.31 -10.62 6.68
CA ASP A 134 -24.67 -12.03 6.53
C ASP A 134 -23.64 -12.97 7.20
N PHE A 135 -22.35 -12.69 7.02
CA PHE A 135 -21.27 -13.48 7.62
C PHE A 135 -21.28 -13.38 9.15
N LEU A 136 -21.46 -12.18 9.70
CA LEU A 136 -21.56 -11.92 11.15
C LEU A 136 -22.72 -12.72 11.75
N GLN A 137 -23.91 -12.65 11.13
CA GLN A 137 -25.09 -13.37 11.58
C GLN A 137 -24.93 -14.88 11.48
N LYS A 138 -24.47 -15.39 10.33
CA LYS A 138 -24.29 -16.83 10.07
C LYS A 138 -23.36 -17.48 11.10
N TYR A 139 -22.34 -16.76 11.52
CA TYR A 139 -21.30 -17.26 12.42
C TYR A 139 -21.35 -16.62 13.81
N LYS A 140 -22.51 -16.11 14.26
CA LYS A 140 -22.64 -15.39 15.54
C LYS A 140 -21.90 -16.03 16.73
N ASN A 141 -21.93 -17.37 16.84
CA ASN A 141 -21.32 -18.15 17.91
C ASN A 141 -19.92 -18.72 17.59
N LYS A 142 -19.24 -18.24 16.54
CA LYS A 142 -17.87 -18.63 16.18
C LYS A 142 -16.94 -17.43 16.21
N LEU A 143 -15.64 -17.70 16.42
CA LEU A 143 -14.58 -16.71 16.23
C LEU A 143 -14.51 -16.31 14.74
N LYS A 144 -14.23 -15.04 14.46
CA LYS A 144 -14.29 -14.46 13.12
C LYS A 144 -13.08 -13.57 12.88
N PHE A 145 -12.53 -13.63 11.68
CA PHE A 145 -11.56 -12.66 11.18
C PHE A 145 -11.99 -12.25 9.77
N SER A 146 -12.23 -10.97 9.57
CA SER A 146 -12.75 -10.43 8.31
C SER A 146 -11.88 -9.30 7.80
N ILE A 147 -11.70 -9.24 6.48
CA ILE A 147 -11.11 -8.09 5.77
C ILE A 147 -12.16 -7.61 4.79
N LEU A 148 -12.52 -6.33 4.88
CA LEU A 148 -13.29 -5.63 3.85
C LEU A 148 -12.38 -4.61 3.18
N TRP A 149 -12.22 -4.73 1.88
CA TRP A 149 -11.36 -3.88 1.06
C TRP A 149 -12.21 -2.96 0.20
N HIS A 150 -12.33 -1.70 0.62
CA HIS A 150 -13.00 -0.66 -0.14
C HIS A 150 -12.03 0.07 -1.08
N SER A 151 -12.22 -0.10 -2.38
CA SER A 151 -11.49 0.61 -3.44
C SER A 151 -12.35 1.69 -4.08
N TYR A 152 -13.62 1.42 -4.39
CA TYR A 152 -14.43 2.31 -5.21
C TYR A 152 -14.75 3.65 -4.55
N ILE A 153 -14.76 3.72 -3.23
CA ILE A 153 -15.08 4.95 -2.51
C ILE A 153 -13.97 6.01 -2.56
N LEU A 154 -12.70 5.61 -2.70
CA LEU A 154 -11.56 6.53 -2.50
C LEU A 154 -10.41 6.40 -3.52
N HIS A 155 -10.45 5.39 -4.41
CA HIS A 155 -9.34 5.17 -5.34
C HIS A 155 -9.14 6.33 -6.34
N ASP A 156 -10.22 6.83 -6.94
CA ASP A 156 -10.15 7.81 -8.03
C ASP A 156 -10.39 9.26 -7.57
N GLU A 157 -11.14 9.46 -6.48
CA GLU A 157 -11.55 10.79 -6.01
C GLU A 157 -11.66 10.87 -4.48
N LEU A 158 -11.03 11.89 -3.89
CA LEU A 158 -11.07 12.16 -2.44
C LEU A 158 -12.47 12.44 -1.90
N ASN A 159 -13.29 13.19 -2.65
CA ASN A 159 -14.57 13.70 -2.15
C ASN A 159 -15.63 12.61 -1.96
N SER A 160 -15.44 11.45 -2.60
CA SER A 160 -16.41 10.35 -2.54
C SER A 160 -16.57 9.76 -1.13
N ILE A 161 -15.62 9.99 -0.21
CA ILE A 161 -15.75 9.56 1.18
C ILE A 161 -16.85 10.29 1.94
N PHE A 162 -17.08 11.57 1.65
CA PHE A 162 -18.14 12.36 2.32
C PHE A 162 -19.53 11.79 2.05
N ALA A 163 -19.74 11.21 0.85
CA ALA A 163 -21.00 10.55 0.50
C ALA A 163 -21.16 9.17 1.16
N GLY A 164 -20.09 8.59 1.71
CA GLY A 164 -20.10 7.30 2.37
C GLY A 164 -20.02 7.37 3.90
N ASP A 165 -19.88 8.56 4.49
CA ASP A 165 -19.71 8.73 5.93
C ASP A 165 -20.93 8.20 6.70
N ASP A 166 -22.14 8.63 6.32
CA ASP A 166 -23.39 8.14 6.90
C ASP A 166 -23.56 6.62 6.73
N LEU A 167 -23.16 6.08 5.57
CA LEU A 167 -23.24 4.63 5.30
C LEU A 167 -22.29 3.82 6.19
N LEU A 168 -21.08 4.33 6.43
CA LEU A 168 -20.11 3.74 7.35
C LEU A 168 -20.62 3.83 8.80
N TYR A 169 -21.14 5.00 9.21
CA TYR A 169 -21.73 5.19 10.52
C TYR A 169 -22.87 4.20 10.78
N ASP A 170 -23.84 4.12 9.86
CA ASP A 170 -24.98 3.20 9.95
C ASP A 170 -24.50 1.74 10.02
N TYR A 171 -23.43 1.39 9.32
CA TYR A 171 -22.84 0.04 9.34
C TYR A 171 -22.22 -0.31 10.68
N PHE A 172 -21.43 0.59 11.27
CA PHE A 172 -20.87 0.37 12.59
C PHE A 172 -21.96 0.36 13.67
N GLN A 173 -22.97 1.24 13.56
CA GLN A 173 -24.07 1.31 14.52
C GLN A 173 -24.94 0.04 14.50
N ARG A 174 -25.37 -0.43 13.32
CA ARG A 174 -26.24 -1.62 13.23
C ARG A 174 -25.53 -2.91 13.66
N ASN A 175 -24.20 -2.94 13.61
CA ASN A 175 -23.37 -4.06 14.03
C ASN A 175 -22.62 -3.80 15.35
N GLU A 176 -23.04 -2.79 16.13
CA GLU A 176 -22.32 -2.31 17.31
C GLU A 176 -21.96 -3.46 18.26
N ALA A 177 -22.87 -4.40 18.49
CA ALA A 177 -22.64 -5.55 19.37
C ALA A 177 -21.43 -6.41 18.94
N TYR A 178 -21.21 -6.59 17.64
CA TYR A 178 -20.05 -7.31 17.11
C TYR A 178 -18.77 -6.48 17.27
N PHE A 179 -18.83 -5.20 16.92
CA PHE A 179 -17.69 -4.28 17.00
C PHE A 179 -17.22 -4.07 18.46
N ASN A 180 -18.17 -3.95 19.40
CA ASN A 180 -17.90 -3.81 20.83
C ASN A 180 -17.25 -5.04 21.47
N ASN A 181 -17.29 -6.20 20.82
CA ASN A 181 -16.65 -7.43 21.26
C ASN A 181 -15.42 -7.81 20.42
N SER A 182 -14.92 -6.88 19.60
CA SER A 182 -13.87 -7.17 18.60
C SER A 182 -12.75 -6.14 18.64
N PHE A 183 -11.56 -6.57 18.22
CA PHE A 183 -10.53 -5.64 17.76
C PHE A 183 -10.87 -5.22 16.33
N ASN A 184 -10.97 -3.92 16.07
CA ASN A 184 -11.36 -3.41 14.75
C ASN A 184 -10.32 -2.41 14.26
N ILE A 185 -9.89 -2.58 13.02
CA ILE A 185 -8.95 -1.69 12.35
C ILE A 185 -9.67 -1.07 11.15
N LEU A 186 -9.75 0.25 11.12
CA LEU A 186 -10.16 1.03 9.96
C LEU A 186 -8.95 1.82 9.48
N MET A 187 -8.46 1.51 8.28
CA MET A 187 -7.25 2.12 7.76
C MET A 187 -7.23 2.21 6.23
N GLY A 188 -6.40 3.12 5.72
CA GLY A 188 -5.91 3.05 4.35
C GLY A 188 -4.64 2.20 4.27
N ASP A 189 -4.40 1.61 3.10
CA ASP A 189 -3.12 0.97 2.73
C ASP A 189 -2.08 2.01 2.30
N HIS A 190 -2.54 3.09 1.67
CA HIS A 190 -1.81 4.30 1.39
C HIS A 190 -2.79 5.50 1.38
N GLY A 191 -2.28 6.72 1.43
CA GLY A 191 -3.12 7.91 1.25
C GLY A 191 -3.49 8.16 -0.21
N PHE A 192 -4.24 9.21 -0.48
CA PHE A 192 -4.66 9.51 -1.85
C PHE A 192 -3.49 9.87 -2.74
N LYS A 193 -3.39 9.19 -3.88
CA LYS A 193 -2.24 9.26 -4.80
C LYS A 193 -2.55 9.84 -6.18
N MET A 194 -3.76 10.36 -6.36
CA MET A 194 -4.22 10.91 -7.63
C MET A 194 -4.25 12.44 -7.58
N SER A 195 -4.39 13.06 -8.75
CA SER A 195 -4.46 14.53 -8.95
C SER A 195 -3.17 15.30 -8.62
N TYR A 196 -3.24 16.63 -8.75
CA TYR A 196 -2.18 17.56 -8.37
C TYR A 196 -1.95 17.64 -6.85
N PHE A 197 -2.89 17.16 -6.03
CA PHE A 197 -2.83 17.22 -4.57
C PHE A 197 -1.55 16.58 -4.01
N VAL A 198 -1.15 15.41 -4.56
CA VAL A 198 0.08 14.69 -4.16
C VAL A 198 1.34 15.52 -4.35
N GLY A 199 1.33 16.47 -5.29
CA GLY A 199 2.46 17.37 -5.54
C GLY A 199 2.64 18.45 -4.47
N THR A 200 1.66 18.65 -3.58
CA THR A 200 1.75 19.60 -2.46
C THR A 200 2.45 18.98 -1.26
N ASN A 201 2.98 19.80 -0.35
CA ASN A 201 3.62 19.30 0.87
C ASN A 201 2.65 18.49 1.74
N ILE A 202 1.39 18.93 1.84
CA ILE A 202 0.37 18.22 2.62
C ILE A 202 -0.06 16.93 1.93
N GLY A 203 -0.32 16.95 0.62
CA GLY A 203 -0.74 15.75 -0.10
C GLY A 203 0.35 14.69 -0.19
N SER A 204 1.62 15.08 -0.30
CA SER A 204 2.74 14.15 -0.21
C SER A 204 2.85 13.51 1.17
N PHE A 205 2.59 14.27 2.25
CA PHE A 205 2.57 13.73 3.61
C PHE A 205 1.39 12.76 3.80
N GLU A 206 0.17 13.16 3.44
CA GLU A 206 -1.03 12.33 3.56
C GLU A 206 -0.94 11.05 2.72
N TYR A 207 -0.38 11.14 1.50
CA TYR A 207 -0.12 9.97 0.65
C TYR A 207 0.71 8.88 1.36
N MET A 208 1.75 9.29 2.11
CA MET A 208 2.62 8.38 2.84
C MET A 208 2.08 8.03 4.24
N ASN A 209 1.09 8.77 4.74
CA ASN A 209 0.49 8.63 6.07
C ASN A 209 -1.00 8.25 5.99
N PRO A 210 -1.37 7.04 5.53
CA PRO A 210 -2.76 6.62 5.52
C PRO A 210 -3.43 6.72 6.90
N TYR A 211 -4.73 6.95 6.86
CA TYR A 211 -5.58 6.97 8.05
C TYR A 211 -5.50 5.63 8.80
N PHE A 212 -5.53 5.66 10.14
CA PHE A 212 -5.53 4.45 10.97
C PHE A 212 -6.26 4.66 12.30
N ILE A 213 -7.31 3.86 12.53
CA ILE A 213 -7.99 3.68 13.81
C ILE A 213 -7.88 2.22 14.22
N LEU A 214 -7.60 2.00 15.51
CA LEU A 214 -7.75 0.72 16.18
C LEU A 214 -8.70 0.89 17.37
N THR A 215 -9.78 0.12 17.39
CA THR A 215 -10.66 0.00 18.57
C THR A 215 -10.47 -1.37 19.20
N ILE A 216 -10.67 -1.46 20.52
CA ILE A 216 -10.56 -2.71 21.28
C ILE A 216 -11.91 -3.14 21.85
N PRO A 217 -12.09 -4.45 22.17
CA PRO A 217 -13.27 -4.94 22.86
C PRO A 217 -13.56 -4.17 24.16
N ASN A 218 -14.85 -3.98 24.47
CA ASN A 218 -15.32 -3.26 25.64
C ASN A 218 -14.76 -3.83 26.95
N GLU A 219 -14.67 -5.15 27.06
CA GLU A 219 -14.10 -5.84 28.23
C GLU A 219 -12.66 -5.39 28.52
N LEU A 220 -11.87 -5.15 27.46
CA LEU A 220 -10.47 -4.76 27.55
C LEU A 220 -10.28 -3.26 27.79
N LYS A 221 -11.33 -2.43 27.73
CA LYS A 221 -11.23 -1.00 28.08
C LYS A 221 -10.93 -0.77 29.57
N SER A 222 -11.16 -1.77 30.42
CA SER A 222 -10.77 -1.74 31.84
C SER A 222 -9.26 -2.01 32.04
N ASN A 223 -8.58 -2.56 31.03
CA ASN A 223 -7.15 -2.89 31.09
C ASN A 223 -6.31 -1.61 30.93
N LYS A 224 -5.95 -1.00 32.06
CA LYS A 224 -5.17 0.24 32.14
C LYS A 224 -3.84 0.16 31.38
N LYS A 225 -3.21 -1.01 31.34
CA LYS A 225 -1.90 -1.21 30.71
C LYS A 225 -2.01 -1.28 29.20
N LEU A 226 -2.98 -2.02 28.68
CA LEU A 226 -3.28 -2.04 27.25
C LEU A 226 -3.63 -0.64 26.75
N LEU A 227 -4.52 0.08 27.46
CA LEU A 227 -4.87 1.46 27.12
C LEU A 227 -3.67 2.40 27.15
N LYS A 228 -2.81 2.29 28.17
CA LYS A 228 -1.57 3.08 28.26
C LYS A 228 -0.69 2.85 27.03
N ASN A 229 -0.39 1.58 26.72
CA ASN A 229 0.45 1.22 25.57
C ASN A 229 -0.14 1.76 24.26
N LEU A 230 -1.44 1.56 24.01
CA LEU A 230 -2.10 2.04 22.80
C LEU A 230 -2.09 3.57 22.69
N ASN A 231 -2.31 4.28 23.81
CA ASN A 231 -2.29 5.74 23.83
C ASN A 231 -0.88 6.30 23.60
N GLU A 232 0.14 5.73 24.24
CA GLU A 232 1.53 6.15 24.04
C GLU A 232 1.99 5.85 22.60
N ASN A 233 1.70 4.63 22.11
CA ASN A 233 2.01 4.21 20.75
C ASN A 233 1.25 5.04 19.69
N SER A 234 0.10 5.62 20.03
CA SER A 234 -0.69 6.44 19.10
C SER A 234 0.04 7.65 18.52
N ASN A 235 1.08 8.13 19.21
CA ASN A 235 1.90 9.25 18.77
C ASN A 235 3.26 8.82 18.17
N LYS A 236 3.51 7.51 18.06
CA LYS A 236 4.78 6.97 17.54
C LYS A 236 4.67 6.65 16.06
N HIS A 237 5.81 6.69 15.37
CA HIS A 237 5.94 6.30 13.96
C HIS A 237 5.85 4.78 13.84
N ILE A 238 4.90 4.29 13.06
CA ILE A 238 4.62 2.87 12.84
C ILE A 238 4.61 2.54 11.35
N SER A 239 4.75 1.27 11.00
CA SER A 239 4.58 0.77 9.63
C SER A 239 3.55 -0.36 9.56
N HIS A 240 3.17 -0.73 8.35
CA HIS A 240 2.29 -1.86 8.09
C HIS A 240 2.80 -3.19 8.68
N PHE A 241 4.11 -3.35 8.90
CA PHE A 241 4.65 -4.53 9.58
C PHE A 241 4.27 -4.59 11.07
N ASP A 242 4.11 -3.45 11.73
CA ASP A 242 3.66 -3.39 13.13
C ASP A 242 2.20 -3.85 13.25
N ILE A 243 1.38 -3.61 12.22
CA ILE A 243 0.01 -4.11 12.14
C ILE A 243 0.01 -5.62 12.05
N TYR A 244 0.83 -6.21 11.17
CA TYR A 244 0.98 -7.66 11.09
C TYR A 244 1.42 -8.26 12.44
N ALA A 245 2.43 -7.65 13.08
CA ALA A 245 2.92 -8.09 14.39
C ALA A 245 1.82 -8.03 15.47
N THR A 246 0.97 -6.98 15.43
CA THR A 246 -0.19 -6.83 16.31
C THR A 246 -1.20 -7.96 16.10
N LEU A 247 -1.52 -8.31 14.84
CA LEU A 247 -2.44 -9.40 14.53
C LEU A 247 -1.91 -10.76 15.00
N ILE A 248 -0.60 -11.01 14.86
CA ILE A 248 0.05 -12.21 15.39
C ILE A 248 0.03 -12.23 16.92
N ASP A 249 0.31 -11.12 17.59
CA ASP A 249 0.25 -11.01 19.06
C ASP A 249 -1.16 -11.34 19.57
N LEU A 250 -2.19 -10.77 18.93
CA LEU A 250 -3.60 -11.08 19.20
C LEU A 250 -3.88 -12.57 19.02
N LEU A 251 -3.40 -13.20 17.95
CA LEU A 251 -3.65 -14.61 17.71
C LEU A 251 -2.93 -15.54 18.68
N THR A 252 -1.75 -15.12 19.19
CA THR A 252 -0.82 -16.02 19.88
C THR A 252 -0.59 -15.71 21.35
N ILE A 253 -0.02 -14.56 21.71
CA ILE A 253 0.50 -14.32 23.07
C ILE A 253 -0.53 -13.54 23.89
N ALA A 254 -0.94 -12.36 23.41
CA ALA A 254 -1.86 -11.48 24.13
C ALA A 254 -3.22 -12.12 24.43
N SER A 255 -3.77 -12.93 23.52
CA SER A 255 -5.03 -13.63 23.83
C SER A 255 -4.83 -14.82 24.77
N LYS A 256 -3.70 -15.54 24.69
CA LYS A 256 -3.43 -16.69 25.57
C LYS A 256 -3.15 -16.29 27.01
N ASP A 257 -2.55 -15.12 27.21
CA ASP A 257 -2.27 -14.58 28.54
C ASP A 257 -3.41 -13.71 29.10
N ASN A 258 -4.54 -13.61 28.39
CA ASN A 258 -5.66 -12.73 28.70
C ASN A 258 -5.24 -11.26 28.90
N PHE A 259 -4.33 -10.77 28.05
CA PHE A 259 -3.83 -9.40 28.02
C PHE A 259 -3.17 -8.94 29.34
N LYS A 260 -2.61 -9.86 30.12
CA LYS A 260 -1.99 -9.56 31.42
C LYS A 260 -0.54 -9.07 31.27
N ASN A 261 0.25 -9.69 30.38
CA ASN A 261 1.68 -9.44 30.26
C ASN A 261 2.02 -8.63 29.01
N LEU A 262 1.82 -7.31 29.10
CA LEU A 262 2.05 -6.35 28.01
C LEU A 262 3.23 -5.39 28.29
N ASP A 263 4.20 -5.73 29.15
CA ASP A 263 5.27 -4.79 29.56
C ASP A 263 6.37 -4.62 28.51
N LYS A 264 6.51 -5.58 27.61
CA LYS A 264 7.61 -5.64 26.65
C LYS A 264 7.14 -6.29 25.35
N GLN A 265 7.90 -6.04 24.29
CA GLN A 265 7.80 -6.77 23.02
C GLN A 265 8.14 -8.24 23.25
N GLU A 266 7.49 -9.12 22.48
CA GLU A 266 7.64 -10.57 22.60
C GLU A 266 8.13 -11.18 21.29
N ASN A 267 8.78 -12.33 21.41
CA ASN A 267 9.11 -13.16 20.27
C ASN A 267 7.92 -14.07 19.95
N PHE A 268 7.27 -13.83 18.81
CA PHE A 268 6.09 -14.59 18.43
C PHE A 268 6.44 -16.04 18.07
N PRO A 269 5.60 -17.02 18.42
CA PRO A 269 5.85 -18.44 18.20
C PRO A 269 5.54 -18.88 16.76
N ILE A 270 6.08 -18.17 15.76
CA ILE A 270 5.91 -18.49 14.34
C ILE A 270 7.18 -19.18 13.83
N ILE A 271 7.05 -20.42 13.37
CA ILE A 271 8.17 -21.21 12.83
C ILE A 271 8.49 -20.73 11.41
N ASN A 272 9.79 -20.69 11.06
CA ASN A 272 10.31 -20.34 9.73
C ASN A 272 9.93 -18.94 9.21
N ASN A 273 9.50 -18.02 10.08
CA ASN A 273 9.27 -16.63 9.71
C ASN A 273 9.66 -15.69 10.86
N LYS A 274 10.44 -14.67 10.54
CA LYS A 274 10.76 -13.59 11.48
C LYS A 274 9.75 -12.47 11.32
N ILE A 275 8.98 -12.19 12.38
CA ILE A 275 8.08 -11.05 12.40
C ILE A 275 8.90 -9.76 12.35
N LYS A 276 8.58 -8.88 11.39
CA LYS A 276 9.40 -7.72 11.06
C LYS A 276 9.03 -6.46 11.84
N GLY A 277 7.77 -6.36 12.25
CA GLY A 277 7.26 -5.25 13.05
C GLY A 277 7.18 -5.58 14.53
N LEU A 278 6.69 -4.60 15.28
CA LEU A 278 6.46 -4.64 16.71
C LEU A 278 4.96 -4.55 16.99
N SER A 279 4.46 -5.28 17.97
CA SER A 279 3.04 -5.25 18.32
C SER A 279 2.68 -3.91 18.96
N LEU A 280 1.58 -3.33 18.49
CA LEU A 280 1.01 -2.08 19.01
C LEU A 280 0.35 -2.25 20.38
N LEU A 281 0.09 -3.50 20.83
CA LEU A 281 -0.45 -3.80 22.16
C LEU A 281 0.61 -3.65 23.27
N ARG A 282 1.88 -3.55 22.88
CA ARG A 282 3.07 -3.55 23.74
C ARG A 282 3.84 -2.24 23.55
N PRO A 283 4.66 -1.78 24.51
CA PRO A 283 5.41 -0.55 24.35
C PRO A 283 6.29 -0.61 23.10
N LEU A 284 6.14 0.36 22.20
CA LEU A 284 7.12 0.61 21.15
C LEU A 284 8.34 1.32 21.73
N PRO A 285 9.50 1.33 21.06
CA PRO A 285 10.67 2.04 21.55
C PRO A 285 10.39 3.52 21.88
N GLU A 286 11.09 4.07 22.87
CA GLU A 286 10.95 5.47 23.29
C GLU A 286 11.63 6.44 22.31
N TYR A 287 12.60 5.96 21.53
CA TYR A 287 13.20 6.75 20.46
C TYR A 287 12.31 6.73 19.19
N ASN A 288 12.48 7.75 18.35
CA ASN A 288 11.86 7.78 17.03
C ASN A 288 12.53 6.77 16.10
N ARG A 289 11.86 5.66 15.82
CA ARG A 289 12.33 4.66 14.86
C ARG A 289 12.51 5.29 13.49
N THR A 290 13.61 4.94 12.84
CA THR A 290 13.91 5.35 11.48
C THR A 290 13.09 4.54 10.47
N CYS A 291 12.86 5.10 9.28
CA CYS A 291 12.24 4.35 8.18
C CYS A 291 12.98 3.05 7.86
N TYR A 292 14.32 3.04 7.97
CA TYR A 292 15.12 1.83 7.77
C TYR A 292 14.78 0.72 8.79
N GLU A 293 14.70 1.04 10.07
CA GLU A 293 14.32 0.07 11.13
C GLU A 293 12.91 -0.49 10.94
N MET A 294 12.00 0.35 10.44
CA MET A 294 10.62 -0.02 10.14
C MET A 294 10.42 -0.62 8.74
N ARG A 295 11.51 -0.84 8.00
CA ARG A 295 11.54 -1.41 6.63
C ARG A 295 10.76 -0.60 5.59
N ILE A 296 10.76 0.71 5.73
CA ILE A 296 10.15 1.63 4.77
C ILE A 296 11.24 2.08 3.79
N PRO A 297 11.10 1.80 2.48
CA PRO A 297 12.00 2.33 1.48
C PRO A 297 12.01 3.87 1.50
N PRO A 298 13.16 4.52 1.25
CA PRO A 298 13.31 5.97 1.44
C PRO A 298 12.37 6.81 0.57
N GLN A 299 11.91 6.30 -0.56
CA GLN A 299 10.95 6.96 -1.45
C GLN A 299 9.57 7.16 -0.81
N TYR A 300 9.25 6.34 0.20
CA TYR A 300 7.96 6.33 0.89
C TYR A 300 8.07 6.83 2.34
N CYS A 301 9.24 7.32 2.76
CA CYS A 301 9.51 7.65 4.14
C CYS A 301 8.85 8.97 4.60
N LEU A 302 8.11 8.94 5.71
CA LEU A 302 7.51 10.13 6.33
C LEU A 302 8.50 11.01 7.10
N CYS A 303 9.69 10.50 7.43
CA CYS A 303 10.66 11.27 8.20
C CYS A 303 11.07 12.53 7.42
N LYS A 304 11.02 13.68 8.11
CA LYS A 304 11.52 14.93 7.54
C LYS A 304 13.03 14.85 7.38
N VAL A 305 13.52 15.25 6.21
CA VAL A 305 14.94 15.34 5.89
C VAL A 305 15.30 16.79 5.57
N ASN A 306 16.57 17.15 5.74
CA ASN A 306 17.04 18.49 5.40
C ASN A 306 17.13 18.62 3.88
N ILE A 307 16.33 19.51 3.30
CA ILE A 307 16.26 19.74 1.85
C ILE A 307 16.89 21.09 1.52
N LYS A 308 17.87 21.08 0.61
CA LYS A 308 18.50 22.28 0.05
C LYS A 308 18.23 22.40 -1.44
N LYS A 309 18.11 23.63 -1.91
CA LYS A 309 18.09 23.91 -3.36
C LYS A 309 19.53 23.92 -3.89
N PRO A 310 19.79 23.38 -5.09
CA PRO A 310 21.10 23.47 -5.71
C PRO A 310 21.52 24.92 -5.99
N THR A 311 22.83 25.17 -6.03
CA THR A 311 23.40 26.49 -6.38
C THR A 311 23.30 26.77 -7.88
N THR A 312 23.55 28.02 -8.29
CA THR A 312 23.55 28.45 -9.70
C THR A 312 24.60 27.74 -10.56
N SER A 313 25.68 27.23 -9.97
CA SER A 313 26.74 26.49 -10.66
C SER A 313 26.39 25.02 -10.99
N PHE A 314 25.18 24.55 -10.62
CA PHE A 314 24.75 23.15 -10.68
C PHE A 314 24.38 22.62 -12.09
N ASN A 315 24.65 23.37 -13.16
CA ASN A 315 24.18 23.03 -14.51
C ASN A 315 24.78 21.71 -15.06
N LYS A 316 26.04 21.41 -14.72
CA LYS A 316 26.73 20.18 -15.19
C LYS A 316 26.15 18.94 -14.52
N GLU A 317 25.98 18.97 -13.20
CA GLU A 317 25.37 17.92 -12.39
C GLU A 317 23.91 17.71 -12.80
N ARG A 318 23.15 18.80 -12.98
CA ARG A 318 21.77 18.73 -13.48
C ARG A 318 21.68 17.99 -14.81
N SER A 319 22.59 18.25 -15.74
CA SER A 319 22.63 17.57 -17.04
C SER A 319 22.95 16.07 -16.91
N LYS A 320 23.81 15.68 -15.95
CA LYS A 320 24.10 14.27 -15.67
C LYS A 320 22.91 13.57 -15.01
N LEU A 321 22.24 14.22 -14.07
CA LEU A 321 21.01 13.75 -13.43
C LEU A 321 19.90 13.52 -14.45
N ALA A 322 19.65 14.50 -15.32
CA ALA A 322 18.66 14.40 -16.39
C ALA A 322 18.91 13.17 -17.29
N LYS A 323 20.17 12.96 -17.71
CA LYS A 323 20.56 11.80 -18.52
C LYS A 323 20.39 10.47 -17.77
N GLY A 324 20.85 10.41 -16.52
CA GLY A 324 20.72 9.21 -15.67
C GLY A 324 19.25 8.85 -15.43
N PHE A 325 18.43 9.85 -15.10
CA PHE A 325 16.99 9.70 -14.90
C PHE A 325 16.28 9.19 -16.16
N ILE A 326 16.47 9.84 -17.32
CA ILE A 326 15.83 9.42 -18.58
C ILE A 326 16.30 8.04 -19.03
N LYS A 327 17.58 7.71 -18.80
CA LYS A 327 18.11 6.37 -19.06
C LYS A 327 17.40 5.32 -18.20
N ALA A 328 17.31 5.54 -16.89
CA ALA A 328 16.63 4.63 -15.97
C ALA A 328 15.13 4.51 -16.30
N LEU A 329 14.46 5.63 -16.57
CA LEU A 329 13.05 5.66 -16.96
C LEU A 329 12.78 4.85 -18.23
N ASN A 330 13.57 5.05 -19.29
CA ASN A 330 13.39 4.27 -20.52
C ASN A 330 13.80 2.80 -20.36
N ASN A 331 14.73 2.49 -19.44
CA ASN A 331 15.07 1.11 -19.11
C ASN A 331 13.87 0.35 -18.51
N LYS A 332 12.93 1.03 -17.86
CA LYS A 332 11.66 0.42 -17.41
C LYS A 332 10.84 -0.17 -18.55
N LEU A 333 10.86 0.45 -19.74
CA LEU A 333 10.21 -0.10 -20.92
C LEU A 333 10.92 -1.34 -21.45
N ILE A 334 12.25 -1.41 -21.32
CA ILE A 334 13.05 -2.58 -21.73
C ILE A 334 12.77 -3.74 -20.79
N VAL A 335 12.92 -3.53 -19.48
CA VAL A 335 12.67 -4.56 -18.45
C VAL A 335 11.23 -5.06 -18.51
N GLY A 336 10.27 -4.17 -18.75
CA GLY A 336 8.86 -4.55 -18.92
C GLY A 336 8.51 -5.20 -20.27
N ASN A 337 9.48 -5.35 -21.19
CA ASN A 337 9.26 -5.80 -22.57
C ASN A 337 8.17 -5.00 -23.32
N LEU A 338 8.21 -3.67 -23.19
CA LEU A 338 7.20 -2.74 -23.68
C LEU A 338 7.67 -1.83 -24.82
N THR A 339 8.93 -1.95 -25.24
CA THR A 339 9.57 -1.09 -26.26
C THR A 339 8.85 -1.11 -27.60
N ASP A 340 8.17 -2.20 -27.98
CA ASP A 340 7.41 -2.29 -29.22
C ASP A 340 6.11 -1.49 -29.18
N LYS A 341 5.48 -1.41 -28.01
CA LYS A 341 4.15 -0.78 -27.81
C LYS A 341 4.25 0.67 -27.34
N CYS A 342 5.25 0.99 -26.54
CA CYS A 342 5.36 2.25 -25.81
C CYS A 342 6.44 3.15 -26.40
N SER A 343 6.16 4.45 -26.43
CA SER A 343 7.10 5.46 -26.88
C SER A 343 8.18 5.71 -25.83
N PRO A 344 9.45 5.91 -26.23
CA PRO A 344 10.48 6.33 -25.29
C PRO A 344 10.16 7.75 -24.77
N MET A 345 10.40 7.94 -23.47
CA MET A 345 10.17 9.19 -22.77
C MET A 345 11.38 10.12 -22.92
N LYS A 346 11.11 11.42 -23.03
CA LYS A 346 12.10 12.50 -22.99
C LYS A 346 11.65 13.55 -21.99
N LEU A 347 12.58 14.30 -21.41
CA LEU A 347 12.21 15.45 -20.59
C LEU A 347 11.40 16.44 -21.42
N ASP A 348 10.39 17.03 -20.80
CA ASP A 348 9.71 18.19 -21.36
C ASP A 348 10.58 19.42 -21.11
N GLU A 349 11.15 20.00 -22.18
CA GLU A 349 12.04 21.16 -22.09
C GLU A 349 11.31 22.45 -21.70
N THR A 350 9.97 22.45 -21.78
CA THR A 350 9.13 23.57 -21.35
C THR A 350 8.83 23.57 -19.86
N GLU A 351 9.14 22.46 -19.17
CA GLU A 351 8.88 22.25 -17.75
C GLU A 351 10.18 22.21 -16.93
N GLU A 352 10.10 22.57 -15.65
CA GLU A 352 11.26 22.54 -14.78
C GLU A 352 11.65 21.10 -14.41
N PHE A 353 12.86 20.66 -14.79
CA PHE A 353 13.49 19.47 -14.20
C PHE A 353 13.98 19.80 -12.78
N LYS A 354 13.10 19.70 -11.79
CA LYS A 354 13.36 20.13 -10.42
C LYS A 354 14.28 19.16 -9.69
N VAL A 355 15.34 19.69 -9.09
CA VAL A 355 16.31 18.95 -8.28
C VAL A 355 16.37 19.56 -6.89
N GLU A 356 16.25 18.71 -5.88
CA GLU A 356 16.40 19.02 -4.47
C GLU A 356 17.53 18.15 -3.89
N ILE A 357 18.37 18.71 -3.03
CA ILE A 357 19.48 17.98 -2.39
C ILE A 357 19.03 17.62 -0.98
N ILE A 358 19.04 16.33 -0.66
CA ILE A 358 18.79 15.82 0.68
C ILE A 358 20.14 15.54 1.32
N GLU A 359 20.45 16.24 2.39
CA GLU A 359 21.66 15.96 3.17
C GLU A 359 21.45 14.71 4.00
N THR A 360 22.36 13.76 3.86
CA THR A 360 22.30 12.51 4.60
C THR A 360 23.28 12.58 5.77
N ASN A 361 24.57 12.83 5.50
CA ASN A 361 25.58 13.08 6.55
C ASN A 361 26.41 14.32 6.21
N GLU A 362 27.35 14.74 7.07
CA GLU A 362 28.19 15.95 6.88
C GLU A 362 28.88 16.04 5.50
N PHE A 363 29.12 14.90 4.83
CA PHE A 363 29.82 14.84 3.54
C PHE A 363 29.06 14.05 2.45
N ASP A 364 27.80 13.68 2.69
CA ASP A 364 27.05 12.86 1.73
C ASP A 364 25.62 13.37 1.54
N PHE A 365 25.10 13.17 0.33
CA PHE A 365 23.78 13.65 -0.05
C PHE A 365 23.18 12.79 -1.15
N ILE A 366 21.87 12.87 -1.29
CA ILE A 366 21.12 12.29 -2.40
C ILE A 366 20.31 13.38 -3.09
N TYR A 367 19.96 13.14 -4.35
CA TYR A 367 19.12 14.03 -5.14
C TYR A 367 17.69 13.53 -5.14
N LYS A 368 16.74 14.42 -4.83
CA LYS A 368 15.33 14.21 -5.07
C LYS A 368 14.95 14.92 -6.37
N ILE A 369 14.41 14.16 -7.31
CA ILE A 369 14.09 14.60 -8.67
C ILE A 369 12.58 14.63 -8.84
N ASN A 370 12.05 15.74 -9.35
CA ASN A 370 10.70 15.83 -9.89
C ASN A 370 10.81 16.24 -11.37
N ALA A 371 10.28 15.40 -12.25
CA ALA A 371 10.44 15.55 -13.69
C ALA A 371 9.12 15.37 -14.42
N ILE A 372 8.92 16.21 -15.45
CA ILE A 372 7.83 16.07 -16.42
C ILE A 372 8.44 15.63 -17.74
N THR A 373 7.77 14.69 -18.41
CA THR A 373 8.26 14.07 -19.63
C THR A 373 7.19 14.03 -20.72
N LEU A 374 7.67 13.95 -21.95
CA LEU A 374 6.87 13.74 -23.15
C LEU A 374 7.17 12.36 -23.75
N PRO A 375 6.19 11.72 -24.40
CA PRO A 375 4.80 12.19 -24.60
C PRO A 375 3.90 12.05 -23.35
N GLY A 376 2.80 12.81 -23.32
CA GLY A 376 1.73 12.65 -22.33
C GLY A 376 1.89 13.40 -21.00
N GLN A 377 2.80 14.37 -20.91
CA GLN A 377 3.03 15.19 -19.70
C GLN A 377 3.13 14.33 -18.43
N ALA A 378 3.96 13.32 -18.55
CA ALA A 378 4.15 12.25 -17.60
C ALA A 378 5.01 12.73 -16.42
N ARG A 379 4.49 12.62 -15.19
CA ARG A 379 5.14 13.17 -13.98
C ARG A 379 5.77 12.09 -13.12
N TYR A 380 7.01 12.31 -12.74
CA TYR A 380 7.81 11.32 -12.02
C TYR A 380 8.54 11.91 -10.82
N LEU A 381 8.64 11.11 -9.76
CA LEU A 381 9.51 11.35 -8.61
C LEU A 381 10.57 10.25 -8.54
N ALA A 382 11.82 10.61 -8.29
CA ALA A 382 12.90 9.64 -8.06
C ALA A 382 13.91 10.15 -7.03
N LEU A 383 14.56 9.22 -6.34
CA LEU A 383 15.75 9.50 -5.54
C LEU A 383 16.98 9.00 -6.30
N MET A 384 18.02 9.81 -6.42
CA MET A 384 19.26 9.47 -7.11
C MET A 384 20.47 9.67 -6.22
N ASN A 385 21.46 8.79 -6.33
CA ASN A 385 22.72 8.89 -5.58
C ASN A 385 23.67 9.92 -6.24
N LYS A 386 24.82 10.18 -5.60
CA LYS A 386 25.87 11.06 -6.14
C LYS A 386 26.52 10.59 -7.45
N ASN A 387 26.34 9.31 -7.79
CA ASN A 387 26.78 8.74 -9.07
C ASN A 387 25.73 8.93 -10.18
N PHE A 388 24.64 9.65 -9.91
CA PHE A 388 23.55 9.90 -10.85
C PHE A 388 22.77 8.64 -11.23
N GLU A 389 22.67 7.67 -10.32
CA GLU A 389 21.91 6.44 -10.47
C GLU A 389 20.66 6.49 -9.60
N VAL A 390 19.56 5.92 -10.09
CA VAL A 390 18.29 5.85 -9.34
C VAL A 390 18.40 4.83 -8.21
N ILE A 391 18.11 5.27 -6.99
CA ILE A 391 18.14 4.45 -5.78
C ILE A 391 17.01 3.41 -5.86
N ASN A 392 17.36 2.13 -5.62
CA ASN A 392 16.47 0.96 -5.78
C ASN A 392 15.90 0.77 -7.20
N ASP A 393 16.42 1.48 -8.21
CA ASP A 393 15.77 1.59 -9.52
C ASP A 393 14.30 2.07 -9.39
N GLU A 394 13.92 2.75 -8.30
CA GLU A 394 12.52 3.12 -8.03
C GLU A 394 12.19 4.51 -8.59
N ILE A 395 11.23 4.55 -9.52
CA ILE A 395 10.71 5.78 -10.13
C ILE A 395 9.19 5.81 -9.95
N ILE A 396 8.68 6.79 -9.21
CA ILE A 396 7.25 6.87 -8.89
C ILE A 396 6.54 7.71 -9.94
N ARG A 397 5.56 7.14 -10.63
CA ARG A 397 4.60 7.87 -11.49
C ARG A 397 3.54 8.54 -10.62
N THR A 398 3.40 9.86 -10.69
CA THR A 398 2.53 10.63 -9.77
C THR A 398 1.21 11.12 -10.38
N ASN A 399 1.01 10.97 -11.69
CA ASN A 399 -0.25 11.27 -12.36
C ASN A 399 -0.84 10.05 -13.07
N ILE A 400 -2.17 10.09 -13.24
CA ILE A 400 -2.95 9.05 -13.92
C ILE A 400 -2.34 8.76 -15.30
N TYR A 401 -2.24 7.48 -15.62
CA TYR A 401 -1.65 6.97 -16.87
C TYR A 401 -2.61 6.05 -17.64
N LYS A 402 -3.81 5.78 -17.11
CA LYS A 402 -4.77 4.81 -17.66
C LYS A 402 -5.01 5.02 -19.15
N ASP A 403 -5.41 6.23 -19.54
CA ASP A 403 -5.75 6.57 -20.93
C ASP A 403 -4.52 6.67 -21.85
N GLN A 404 -3.31 6.63 -21.29
CA GLN A 404 -2.04 6.66 -22.03
C GLN A 404 -1.45 5.27 -22.25
N ALA A 405 -1.58 4.39 -21.26
CA ALA A 405 -0.93 3.07 -21.23
C ALA A 405 -1.90 1.92 -21.55
N GLU A 406 -3.12 1.95 -21.02
CA GLU A 406 -4.04 0.81 -21.08
C GLU A 406 -4.71 0.64 -22.45
N VAL A 407 -4.46 1.56 -23.38
CA VAL A 407 -4.87 1.46 -24.78
C VAL A 407 -4.12 0.32 -25.49
N CYS A 408 -2.86 0.06 -25.13
CA CYS A 408 -2.03 -0.98 -25.75
C CYS A 408 -1.42 -1.99 -24.75
N GLU A 409 -1.33 -1.63 -23.47
CA GLU A 409 -0.76 -2.48 -22.43
C GLU A 409 -1.58 -2.41 -21.14
N LYS A 410 -2.34 -3.48 -20.85
CA LYS A 410 -3.17 -3.59 -19.65
C LYS A 410 -2.56 -4.50 -18.59
N LYS A 411 -1.58 -5.34 -18.94
CA LYS A 411 -1.13 -6.46 -18.12
C LYS A 411 0.13 -6.16 -17.33
N SER A 412 1.13 -5.60 -17.99
CA SER A 412 2.46 -5.37 -17.38
C SER A 412 2.37 -4.43 -16.18
N LEU A 413 3.14 -4.74 -15.13
CA LEU A 413 3.36 -3.82 -13.99
C LEU A 413 4.12 -2.56 -14.42
N TYR A 414 4.92 -2.65 -15.49
CA TYR A 414 5.66 -1.52 -16.06
C TYR A 414 4.78 -0.60 -16.92
N ARG A 415 3.49 -0.88 -17.07
CA ARG A 415 2.58 -0.04 -17.87
C ARG A 415 2.48 1.40 -17.38
N MET A 416 2.75 1.66 -16.10
CA MET A 416 2.78 3.03 -15.55
C MET A 416 3.84 3.94 -16.19
N TYR A 417 4.85 3.34 -16.85
CA TYR A 417 5.89 4.06 -17.61
C TYR A 417 5.56 4.15 -19.11
N CYS A 418 4.47 3.52 -19.56
CA CYS A 418 4.10 3.45 -20.96
C CYS A 418 3.28 4.66 -21.40
N TYR A 419 3.63 5.22 -22.55
CA TYR A 419 2.71 5.97 -23.38
C TYR A 419 2.60 5.26 -24.72
N CYS A 420 1.41 4.81 -25.09
CA CYS A 420 1.23 3.97 -26.27
C CYS A 420 1.57 4.71 -27.58
N LYS A 421 2.41 4.09 -28.42
CA LYS A 421 2.83 4.66 -29.72
C LYS A 421 1.65 5.00 -30.65
N ILE A 422 0.52 4.29 -30.51
CA ILE A 422 -0.69 4.55 -31.29
C ILE A 422 -1.27 5.94 -31.02
N LEU A 423 -1.08 6.49 -29.83
CA LEU A 423 -1.57 7.82 -29.45
C LEU A 423 -0.70 8.93 -30.05
N VAL A 424 0.62 8.73 -30.13
CA VAL A 424 1.56 9.70 -30.76
C VAL A 424 1.24 9.92 -32.24
N LYS A 425 0.76 8.88 -32.94
CA LYS A 425 0.40 8.97 -34.36
C LYS A 425 -0.85 9.83 -34.60
N ASN A 426 -1.72 9.95 -33.59
CA ASN A 426 -2.96 10.71 -33.69
C ASN A 426 -2.78 12.19 -33.35
N GLU A 427 -1.75 12.58 -32.59
CA GLU A 427 -1.42 13.99 -32.31
C GLU A 427 -0.78 14.73 -33.50
N LYS A 428 -0.39 13.99 -34.56
CA LYS A 428 0.20 14.55 -35.80
C LYS A 428 -0.81 14.72 -36.96
N LYS A 429 -2.09 14.44 -36.73
CA LYS A 429 -3.20 14.74 -37.63
C LYS A 429 -4.00 15.89 -37.04
#